data_AF-A0AAU4V6Q3-F1
#
_entry.id   AF-A0AAU4V6Q3-F1
#
_cell.length_a   1.000
_cell.length_b   1.000
_cell.length_c   1.000
_cell.angle_alpha   90.00
_cell.angle_beta   90.00
_cell.angle_gamma   90.00
#
_symmetry.space_group_name_H-M   'P 1'
#
loop_
_entity.id
_entity.type
_entity.pdbx_description
1 polymer ?
#
loop_
_entity_poly.entity_id
_entity_poly.type
_entity_poly.pdbx_seq_one_letter_code
_entity_poly.pdbx_strand_id
1 'polypeptide(L)'
;MRRHGHGLVLGKFYPPHAGHHHLVRTAQDQCERLTVLVCAASVESVPLADRVAWMREAHPGAEVVGAVDDIPVDLHDPEIWEAHMAVFRGAVPGRVDAVFTSEEYGSELARRFGAEEVLVDRERTLFPVSGTAVRRDPAGSWEFLGPAVRAALTRRVVVLGAESTGTTTLSRALADHYRRRGGVWAKTGWVAEYGRRYSEEKLAAARAADPAASWADVSFTSQEFPVIARHQDADEEHAARLGSPVLFCDTDSFATGIWHERYMGGRNAEVERIADLTRRDLYLLTDHADVPFEDDGLRDGEHLRPWMTERFRAELERTGRRFLVVRGDRAVRLEAAVRAVDALLAEGWHFTDPLPENR
;
A
#
# COMPACT_ATOMS: atom_id res chain seq x y z
N MET A 1 1.48 -36.47 -13.36
CA MET A 1 2.85 -36.42 -12.82
C MET A 1 3.40 -35.04 -13.15
N ARG A 2 4.09 -34.38 -12.20
CA ARG A 2 4.81 -33.14 -12.51
C ARG A 2 6.00 -33.47 -13.42
N ARG A 3 6.33 -32.58 -14.36
CA ARG A 3 7.25 -32.84 -15.48
C ARG A 3 8.72 -32.67 -15.10
N HIS A 4 8.99 -31.80 -14.11
CA HIS A 4 10.34 -31.48 -13.64
C HIS A 4 10.43 -31.64 -12.11
N GLY A 5 11.60 -32.03 -11.59
CA GLY A 5 11.83 -32.11 -10.14
C GLY A 5 11.94 -30.72 -9.52
N HIS A 6 12.85 -29.90 -10.04
CA HIS A 6 13.08 -28.52 -9.57
C HIS A 6 13.03 -27.51 -10.72
N GLY A 7 12.06 -26.60 -10.68
CA GLY A 7 11.98 -25.45 -11.58
C GLY A 7 12.58 -24.19 -10.98
N LEU A 8 13.04 -23.29 -11.86
CA LEU A 8 13.49 -21.95 -11.52
C LEU A 8 12.73 -20.91 -12.36
N VAL A 9 12.23 -19.86 -11.69
CA VAL A 9 11.82 -18.60 -12.32
C VAL A 9 12.72 -17.50 -11.79
N LEU A 10 13.33 -16.73 -12.69
CA LEU A 10 14.17 -15.58 -12.34
C LEU A 10 13.50 -14.29 -12.81
N GLY A 11 13.55 -13.24 -12.00
CA GLY A 11 13.04 -11.94 -12.40
C GLY A 11 13.37 -10.80 -11.45
N LYS A 12 13.27 -9.57 -11.95
CA LYS A 12 13.43 -8.35 -11.14
C LYS A 12 12.22 -8.08 -10.24
N PHE A 13 11.03 -8.48 -10.70
CA PHE A 13 9.73 -8.25 -10.05
C PHE A 13 9.59 -6.82 -9.52
N TYR A 14 9.85 -5.84 -10.39
CA TYR A 14 9.97 -4.42 -10.03
C TYR A 14 8.90 -3.55 -10.72
N PRO A 15 7.66 -3.52 -10.21
CA PRO A 15 7.05 -4.48 -9.27
C PRO A 15 6.54 -5.76 -10.00
N PRO A 16 6.11 -6.82 -9.28
CA PRO A 16 5.45 -7.97 -9.90
C PRO A 16 4.08 -7.58 -10.47
N HIS A 17 3.64 -8.31 -11.50
CA HIS A 17 2.40 -8.06 -12.22
C HIS A 17 1.81 -9.37 -12.78
N ALA A 18 0.61 -9.31 -13.37
CA ALA A 18 -0.15 -10.49 -13.80
C ALA A 18 0.64 -11.45 -14.70
N GLY A 19 1.42 -10.93 -15.66
CA GLY A 19 2.35 -11.74 -16.48
C GLY A 19 3.37 -12.53 -15.65
N HIS A 20 4.07 -11.90 -14.70
CA HIS A 20 4.97 -12.60 -13.76
C HIS A 20 4.23 -13.69 -12.97
N HIS A 21 3.02 -13.40 -12.47
CA HIS A 21 2.26 -14.39 -11.72
C HIS A 21 1.78 -15.55 -12.60
N HIS A 22 1.49 -15.31 -13.88
CA HIS A 22 1.17 -16.36 -14.84
C HIS A 22 2.38 -17.26 -15.11
N LEU A 23 3.56 -16.68 -15.32
CA LEU A 23 4.82 -17.42 -15.47
C LEU A 23 5.07 -18.33 -14.25
N VAL A 24 4.98 -17.78 -13.04
CA VAL A 24 5.22 -18.55 -11.81
C VAL A 24 4.20 -19.67 -11.62
N ARG A 25 2.90 -19.42 -11.80
CA ARG A 25 1.87 -20.48 -11.70
C ARG A 25 2.10 -21.61 -12.70
N THR A 26 2.45 -21.25 -13.95
CA THR A 26 2.76 -22.22 -15.00
C THR A 26 3.94 -23.11 -14.61
N ALA A 27 4.95 -22.55 -13.95
CA ALA A 27 6.07 -23.32 -13.42
C ALA A 27 5.67 -24.20 -12.22
N GLN A 28 4.85 -23.70 -11.30
CA GLN A 28 4.35 -24.48 -10.14
C GLN A 28 3.57 -25.72 -10.56
N ASP A 29 2.76 -25.61 -11.62
CA ASP A 29 1.97 -26.74 -12.13
C ASP A 29 2.84 -27.83 -12.75
N GLN A 30 4.07 -27.49 -13.18
CA GLN A 30 4.96 -28.39 -13.92
C GLN A 30 6.13 -28.93 -13.08
N CYS A 31 6.37 -28.42 -11.87
CA CYS A 31 7.55 -28.75 -11.07
C CYS A 31 7.20 -29.29 -9.69
N GLU A 32 7.86 -30.35 -9.19
CA GLU A 32 7.68 -30.84 -7.81
C GLU A 32 8.04 -29.76 -6.77
N ARG A 33 9.15 -29.06 -7.01
CA ARG A 33 9.57 -27.85 -6.27
C ARG A 33 9.82 -26.72 -7.26
N LEU A 34 9.41 -25.50 -6.90
CA LEU A 34 9.72 -24.29 -7.65
C LEU A 34 10.48 -23.30 -6.76
N THR A 35 11.62 -22.82 -7.24
CA THR A 35 12.28 -21.64 -6.67
C THR A 35 11.99 -20.41 -7.55
N VAL A 36 11.58 -19.32 -6.91
CA VAL A 36 11.43 -17.99 -7.55
C VAL A 36 12.54 -17.11 -7.02
N LEU A 37 13.52 -16.81 -7.87
CA LEU A 37 14.64 -15.93 -7.54
C LEU A 37 14.29 -14.49 -7.92
N VAL A 38 14.12 -13.65 -6.90
CA VAL A 38 13.95 -12.20 -7.03
C VAL A 38 15.34 -11.55 -7.02
N CYS A 39 15.80 -11.06 -8.17
CA CYS A 39 17.07 -10.34 -8.28
C CYS A 39 16.81 -8.83 -8.30
N ALA A 40 17.39 -8.10 -7.37
CA ALA A 40 17.28 -6.64 -7.33
C ALA A 40 18.66 -5.98 -7.44
N ALA A 41 18.72 -4.83 -8.08
CA ALA A 41 19.88 -3.96 -8.01
C ALA A 41 19.68 -2.92 -6.90
N SER A 42 20.75 -2.56 -6.21
CA SER A 42 20.74 -1.63 -5.08
C SER A 42 20.27 -0.21 -5.45
N VAL A 43 20.31 0.13 -6.75
CA VAL A 43 19.84 1.43 -7.27
C VAL A 43 18.31 1.54 -7.33
N GLU A 44 17.58 0.44 -7.30
CA GLU A 44 16.14 0.41 -7.53
C GLU A 44 15.35 0.87 -6.29
N SER A 45 14.27 1.63 -6.49
CA SER A 45 13.55 2.32 -5.39
C SER A 45 12.61 1.44 -4.57
N VAL A 46 12.23 0.25 -5.07
CA VAL A 46 11.42 -0.71 -4.31
C VAL A 46 12.39 -1.72 -3.67
N PRO A 47 12.43 -1.83 -2.34
CA PRO A 47 13.32 -2.76 -1.65
C PRO A 47 13.16 -4.23 -2.09
N LEU A 48 14.26 -4.97 -2.13
CA LEU A 48 14.26 -6.41 -2.40
C LEU A 48 13.33 -7.17 -1.43
N ALA A 49 13.34 -6.79 -0.15
CA ALA A 49 12.52 -7.41 0.88
C ALA A 49 11.02 -7.32 0.56
N ASP A 50 10.55 -6.17 0.06
CA ASP A 50 9.15 -5.96 -0.30
C ASP A 50 8.76 -6.83 -1.49
N ARG A 51 9.60 -6.88 -2.53
CA ARG A 51 9.36 -7.73 -3.72
C ARG A 51 9.29 -9.21 -3.37
N VAL A 52 10.21 -9.67 -2.51
CA VAL A 52 10.20 -11.05 -1.99
C VAL A 52 8.92 -11.29 -1.19
N ALA A 53 8.52 -10.37 -0.31
CA ALA A 53 7.30 -10.50 0.48
C ALA A 53 6.06 -10.58 -0.42
N TRP A 54 5.94 -9.74 -1.44
CA TRP A 54 4.82 -9.76 -2.40
C TRP A 54 4.77 -11.06 -3.18
N MET A 55 5.91 -11.59 -3.61
CA MET A 55 5.97 -12.86 -4.34
C MET A 55 5.66 -14.05 -3.44
N ARG A 56 6.09 -14.04 -2.16
CA ARG A 56 5.72 -15.07 -1.17
C ARG A 56 4.24 -15.07 -0.87
N GLU A 57 3.66 -13.88 -0.69
CA GLU A 57 2.22 -13.73 -0.47
C GLU A 57 1.42 -14.28 -1.66
N ALA A 58 1.83 -13.94 -2.88
CA ALA A 58 1.13 -14.36 -4.09
C ALA A 58 1.32 -15.85 -4.44
N HIS A 59 2.45 -16.45 -4.04
CA HIS A 59 2.82 -17.81 -4.43
C HIS A 59 3.34 -18.63 -3.23
N PRO A 60 2.49 -18.96 -2.24
CA PRO A 60 2.91 -19.65 -1.02
C PRO A 60 3.45 -21.07 -1.27
N GLY A 61 3.15 -21.66 -2.42
CA GLY A 61 3.68 -22.97 -2.84
C GLY A 61 5.05 -22.92 -3.51
N ALA A 62 5.66 -21.75 -3.68
CA ALA A 62 7.01 -21.59 -4.23
C ALA A 62 8.00 -21.17 -3.15
N GLU A 63 9.24 -21.61 -3.30
CA GLU A 63 10.37 -21.13 -2.51
C GLU A 63 10.85 -19.80 -3.10
N VAL A 64 10.45 -18.68 -2.50
CA VAL A 64 10.86 -17.36 -2.98
C VAL A 64 12.11 -16.90 -2.23
N VAL A 65 13.18 -16.64 -2.98
CA VAL A 65 14.48 -16.17 -2.47
C VAL A 65 14.84 -14.84 -3.12
N GLY A 66 15.61 -14.02 -2.40
CA GLY A 66 16.08 -12.73 -2.90
C GLY A 66 17.60 -12.70 -3.01
N ALA A 67 18.12 -12.08 -4.07
CA ALA A 67 19.53 -11.78 -4.20
C ALA A 67 19.73 -10.33 -4.68
N VAL A 68 20.77 -9.69 -4.17
CA VAL A 68 21.24 -8.42 -4.71
C VAL A 68 22.24 -8.73 -5.82
N ASP A 69 22.01 -8.12 -6.98
CA ASP A 69 22.86 -8.25 -8.16
C ASP A 69 23.10 -6.86 -8.75
N ASP A 70 24.25 -6.28 -8.41
CA ASP A 70 24.70 -4.97 -8.89
C ASP A 70 25.63 -5.08 -10.10
N ILE A 71 25.77 -6.27 -10.68
CA ILE A 71 26.61 -6.49 -11.85
C ILE A 71 25.95 -5.81 -13.06
N PRO A 72 26.71 -5.03 -13.86
CA PRO A 72 26.19 -4.45 -15.10
C PRO A 72 25.64 -5.54 -16.03
N VAL A 73 24.47 -5.31 -16.62
CA VAL A 73 23.85 -6.30 -17.50
C VAL A 73 24.40 -6.14 -18.92
N ASP A 74 25.18 -7.12 -19.37
CA ASP A 74 25.63 -7.28 -20.75
C ASP A 74 25.43 -8.74 -21.16
N LEU A 75 24.51 -8.97 -22.09
CA LEU A 75 24.12 -10.33 -22.49
C LEU A 75 25.14 -10.98 -23.45
N HIS A 76 26.12 -10.22 -23.95
CA HIS A 76 27.15 -10.69 -24.88
C HIS A 76 28.48 -11.00 -24.21
N ASP A 77 28.70 -10.53 -22.98
CA ASP A 77 29.95 -10.74 -22.24
C ASP A 77 29.88 -12.02 -21.38
N PRO A 78 30.72 -13.04 -21.68
CA PRO A 78 30.73 -14.29 -20.93
C PRO A 78 31.16 -14.16 -19.46
N GLU A 79 32.02 -13.19 -19.13
CA GLU A 79 32.52 -12.94 -17.78
C GLU A 79 31.43 -12.31 -16.91
N ILE A 80 30.69 -11.35 -17.48
CA ILE A 80 29.51 -10.74 -16.83
C ILE A 80 28.46 -11.82 -16.54
N TRP A 81 28.20 -12.71 -17.49
CA TRP A 81 27.32 -13.86 -17.25
C TRP A 81 27.82 -14.79 -16.14
N GLU A 82 29.11 -15.11 -16.08
CA GLU A 82 29.64 -15.95 -14.99
C GLU A 82 29.51 -15.27 -13.63
N ALA A 83 29.69 -13.95 -13.57
CA ALA A 83 29.47 -13.17 -12.36
C ALA A 83 28.00 -13.23 -11.92
N HIS A 84 27.04 -13.01 -12.83
CA HIS A 84 25.61 -13.18 -12.53
C HIS A 84 25.28 -14.62 -12.07
N MET A 85 25.81 -15.62 -12.76
CA MET A 85 25.59 -17.02 -12.40
C MET A 85 26.18 -17.39 -11.03
N ALA A 86 27.26 -16.73 -10.57
CA ALA A 86 27.77 -16.90 -9.22
C ALA A 86 26.74 -16.44 -8.17
N VAL A 87 26.08 -15.29 -8.40
CA VAL A 87 24.97 -14.80 -7.56
C VAL A 87 23.80 -15.79 -7.60
N PHE A 88 23.37 -16.22 -8.79
CA PHE A 88 22.19 -17.07 -8.93
C PHE A 88 22.41 -18.45 -8.31
N ARG A 89 23.57 -19.08 -8.52
CA ARG A 89 23.90 -20.39 -7.91
C ARG A 89 24.10 -20.29 -6.39
N GLY A 90 24.54 -19.14 -5.88
CA GLY A 90 24.60 -18.88 -4.45
C GLY A 90 23.22 -18.78 -3.81
N ALA A 91 22.24 -18.19 -4.51
CA ALA A 91 20.87 -18.03 -4.03
C ALA A 91 19.98 -19.26 -4.25
N VAL A 92 20.27 -20.08 -5.27
CA VAL A 92 19.49 -21.26 -5.65
C VAL A 92 20.36 -22.51 -5.54
N PRO A 93 20.50 -23.08 -4.33
CA PRO A 93 21.32 -24.27 -4.13
C PRO A 93 20.66 -25.51 -4.74
N GLY A 94 21.50 -26.39 -5.30
CA GLY A 94 21.08 -27.67 -5.87
C GLY A 94 20.83 -27.64 -7.37
N ARG A 95 20.45 -28.81 -7.91
CA ARG A 95 20.20 -28.99 -9.35
C ARG A 95 18.90 -28.31 -9.75
N VAL A 96 18.91 -27.54 -10.83
CA VAL A 96 17.72 -27.01 -11.52
C VAL A 96 17.47 -27.89 -12.74
N ASP A 97 16.25 -28.37 -12.90
CA ASP A 97 15.86 -29.23 -14.03
C ASP A 97 15.23 -28.43 -15.17
N ALA A 98 14.55 -27.32 -14.86
CA ALA A 98 13.94 -26.43 -15.84
C ALA A 98 13.99 -24.96 -15.43
N VAL A 99 14.24 -24.08 -16.39
CA VAL A 99 14.17 -22.62 -16.25
C VAL A 99 12.96 -22.12 -17.03
N PHE A 100 12.04 -21.46 -16.34
CA PHE A 100 10.83 -20.88 -16.91
C PHE A 100 11.02 -19.39 -17.12
N THR A 101 10.78 -18.92 -18.35
CA THR A 101 11.01 -17.52 -18.71
C THR A 101 10.13 -17.07 -19.88
N SER A 102 9.97 -15.76 -20.00
CA SER A 102 9.36 -15.10 -21.16
C SER A 102 10.38 -14.27 -21.95
N GLU A 103 11.64 -14.25 -21.49
CA GLU A 103 12.70 -13.37 -21.99
C GLU A 103 13.68 -14.10 -22.92
N GLU A 104 14.31 -13.37 -23.85
CA GLU A 104 15.18 -13.93 -24.88
C GLU A 104 16.47 -14.57 -24.33
N TYR A 105 16.95 -14.07 -23.19
CA TYR A 105 18.12 -14.62 -22.50
C TYR A 105 17.85 -15.99 -21.86
N GLY A 106 16.60 -16.48 -21.90
CA GLY A 106 16.17 -17.74 -21.29
C GLY A 106 17.01 -18.95 -21.68
N SER A 107 17.27 -19.09 -22.98
CA SER A 107 18.08 -20.18 -23.54
C SER A 107 19.49 -20.23 -22.94
N GLU A 108 20.16 -19.09 -22.80
CA GLU A 108 21.51 -18.99 -22.23
C GLU A 108 21.52 -19.29 -20.73
N LEU A 109 20.55 -18.75 -20.00
CA LEU A 109 20.37 -19.01 -18.57
C LEU A 109 20.14 -20.51 -18.30
N ALA A 110 19.23 -21.13 -19.05
CA ALA A 110 18.93 -22.56 -18.94
C ALA A 110 20.18 -23.42 -19.24
N ARG A 111 20.93 -23.08 -20.30
CA ARG A 111 22.19 -23.75 -20.65
C ARG A 111 23.20 -23.69 -19.50
N ARG A 112 23.38 -22.53 -18.86
CA ARG A 112 24.33 -22.33 -17.76
C ARG A 112 23.92 -23.02 -16.46
N PHE A 113 22.64 -23.29 -16.27
CA PHE A 113 22.13 -24.16 -15.21
C PHE A 113 22.15 -25.65 -15.56
N GLY A 114 22.38 -26.01 -16.83
CA GLY A 114 22.23 -27.39 -17.31
C GLY A 114 20.77 -27.87 -17.28
N ALA A 115 19.82 -26.95 -17.48
CA ALA A 115 18.38 -27.16 -17.35
C ALA A 115 17.66 -27.06 -18.71
N GLU A 116 16.44 -27.59 -18.79
CA GLU A 116 15.54 -27.37 -19.93
C GLU A 116 15.00 -25.93 -19.90
N GLU A 117 15.01 -25.23 -21.05
CA GLU A 117 14.29 -23.96 -21.19
C GLU A 117 12.80 -24.23 -21.41
N VAL A 118 11.95 -23.58 -20.61
CA VAL A 118 10.50 -23.58 -20.80
C VAL A 118 10.02 -22.14 -21.04
N LEU A 119 9.74 -21.84 -22.31
CA LEU A 119 9.19 -20.55 -22.71
C LEU A 119 7.70 -20.45 -22.37
N VAL A 120 7.31 -19.37 -21.70
CA VAL A 120 5.92 -19.10 -21.32
C VAL A 120 5.51 -17.73 -21.83
N ASP A 121 4.48 -17.68 -22.70
CA ASP A 121 3.84 -16.47 -23.23
C ASP A 121 4.84 -15.34 -23.60
N ARG A 122 5.87 -15.66 -24.39
CA ARG A 122 6.92 -14.71 -24.82
C ARG A 122 6.34 -13.45 -25.47
N GLU A 123 5.30 -13.62 -26.27
CA GLU A 123 4.61 -12.53 -26.98
C GLU A 123 3.65 -11.72 -26.07
N ARG A 124 3.52 -12.08 -24.79
CA ARG A 124 2.68 -11.41 -23.79
C ARG A 124 1.22 -11.28 -24.23
N THR A 125 0.70 -12.33 -24.85
CA THR A 125 -0.65 -12.39 -25.43
C THR A 125 -1.74 -12.54 -24.38
N LEU A 126 -1.45 -13.22 -23.27
CA LEU A 126 -2.42 -13.44 -22.20
C LEU A 126 -2.49 -12.25 -21.24
N PHE A 127 -1.34 -11.64 -20.96
CA PHE A 127 -1.22 -10.48 -20.08
C PHE A 127 -0.33 -9.42 -20.75
N PRO A 128 -0.90 -8.46 -21.50
CA PRO A 128 -0.16 -7.47 -22.28
C PRO A 128 0.41 -6.35 -21.40
N VAL A 129 1.31 -6.70 -20.49
CA VAL A 129 1.92 -5.81 -19.50
C VAL A 129 3.40 -6.14 -19.30
N SER A 130 4.20 -5.13 -18.99
CA SER A 130 5.61 -5.28 -18.62
C SER A 130 5.93 -4.46 -17.37
N GLY A 131 7.01 -4.81 -16.67
CA GLY A 131 7.50 -4.02 -15.54
C GLY A 131 7.74 -2.55 -15.92
N THR A 132 8.28 -2.29 -17.12
CA THR A 132 8.48 -0.92 -17.63
C THR A 132 7.16 -0.18 -17.84
N ALA A 133 6.13 -0.84 -18.39
CA ALA A 133 4.81 -0.23 -18.55
C ALA A 133 4.18 0.13 -17.19
N VAL A 134 4.28 -0.78 -16.22
CA VAL A 134 3.80 -0.55 -14.85
C VAL A 134 4.52 0.63 -14.21
N ARG A 135 5.85 0.71 -14.28
CA ARG A 135 6.60 1.82 -13.66
C ARG A 135 6.31 3.16 -14.30
N ARG A 136 6.08 3.19 -15.62
CA ARG A 136 5.73 4.42 -16.35
C ARG A 136 4.33 4.93 -16.01
N ASP A 137 3.37 4.02 -15.90
CA ASP A 137 1.98 4.36 -15.58
C ASP A 137 1.34 3.27 -14.72
N PRO A 138 1.53 3.32 -13.38
CA PRO A 138 0.92 2.35 -12.48
C PRO A 138 -0.60 2.39 -12.52
N ALA A 139 -1.20 3.58 -12.64
CA ALA A 139 -2.64 3.76 -12.65
C ALA A 139 -3.28 3.13 -13.90
N GLY A 140 -2.65 3.31 -15.07
CA GLY A 140 -3.06 2.65 -16.31
C GLY A 140 -2.82 1.15 -16.32
N SER A 141 -1.91 0.64 -15.48
CA SER A 141 -1.60 -0.79 -15.37
C SER A 141 -2.25 -1.49 -14.17
N TRP A 142 -3.13 -0.80 -13.43
CA TRP A 142 -3.58 -1.20 -12.10
C TRP A 142 -4.31 -2.55 -12.06
N GLU A 143 -5.01 -2.89 -13.14
CA GLU A 143 -5.72 -4.16 -13.28
C GLU A 143 -4.78 -5.36 -13.27
N PHE A 144 -3.53 -5.17 -13.70
CA PHE A 144 -2.50 -6.21 -13.73
C PHE A 144 -1.74 -6.36 -12.41
N LEU A 145 -1.98 -5.49 -11.42
CA LEU A 145 -1.26 -5.51 -10.15
C LEU A 145 -1.95 -6.41 -9.13
N GLY A 146 -1.15 -7.19 -8.40
CA GLY A 146 -1.62 -8.00 -7.28
C GLY A 146 -1.98 -7.14 -6.06
N PRO A 147 -2.74 -7.68 -5.08
CA PRO A 147 -3.20 -6.93 -3.91
C PRO A 147 -2.07 -6.22 -3.14
N ALA A 148 -0.97 -6.92 -2.84
CA ALA A 148 0.14 -6.34 -2.08
C ALA A 148 0.82 -5.16 -2.81
N VAL A 149 0.99 -5.27 -4.13
CA VAL A 149 1.56 -4.20 -4.96
C VAL A 149 0.60 -3.01 -5.03
N ARG A 150 -0.71 -3.24 -5.20
CA ARG A 150 -1.72 -2.17 -5.15
C ARG A 150 -1.66 -1.42 -3.83
N ALA A 151 -1.58 -2.13 -2.71
CA ALA A 151 -1.51 -1.51 -1.40
C ALA A 151 -0.27 -0.62 -1.23
N ALA A 152 0.88 -1.09 -1.71
CA ALA A 152 2.14 -0.34 -1.68
C ALA A 152 2.11 0.92 -2.57
N LEU A 153 1.40 0.87 -3.70
CA LEU A 153 1.29 1.99 -4.64
C LEU A 153 0.07 2.89 -4.38
N THR A 154 -0.87 2.51 -3.52
CA THR A 154 -2.05 3.33 -3.27
C THR A 154 -1.68 4.64 -2.59
N ARG A 155 -2.11 5.77 -3.16
CA ARG A 155 -2.00 7.08 -2.53
C ARG A 155 -3.08 7.23 -1.46
N ARG A 156 -2.67 7.31 -0.20
CA ARG A 156 -3.59 7.44 0.94
C ARG A 156 -3.78 8.90 1.29
N VAL A 157 -5.01 9.39 1.19
CA VAL A 157 -5.41 10.76 1.54
C VAL A 157 -6.28 10.71 2.78
N VAL A 158 -5.79 11.27 3.87
CA VAL A 158 -6.48 11.28 5.16
C VAL A 158 -7.21 12.59 5.31
N VAL A 159 -8.50 12.55 5.66
CA VAL A 159 -9.22 13.74 6.12
C VAL A 159 -9.19 13.75 7.64
N LEU A 160 -8.75 14.86 8.22
CA LEU A 160 -8.65 15.07 9.66
C LEU A 160 -9.48 16.28 10.09
N GLY A 161 -9.83 16.32 11.35
CA GLY A 161 -10.56 17.43 11.94
C GLY A 161 -10.87 17.18 13.40
N ALA A 162 -11.21 18.26 14.11
CA ALA A 162 -11.88 18.10 15.38
C ALA A 162 -13.26 17.44 15.19
N GLU A 163 -13.93 17.15 16.29
CA GLU A 163 -15.31 16.69 16.21
C GLU A 163 -16.22 17.70 15.50
N SER A 164 -17.19 17.21 14.71
CA SER A 164 -18.18 18.04 14.03
C SER A 164 -17.58 19.17 13.16
N THR A 165 -16.56 18.84 12.35
CA THR A 165 -15.95 19.76 11.36
C THR A 165 -16.13 19.31 9.90
N GLY A 166 -16.90 18.24 9.67
CA GLY A 166 -17.23 17.75 8.32
C GLY A 166 -16.22 16.76 7.72
N THR A 167 -15.35 16.16 8.52
CA THR A 167 -14.34 15.14 8.12
C THR A 167 -14.96 13.98 7.33
N THR A 168 -15.97 13.30 7.92
CA THR A 168 -16.72 12.20 7.26
C THR A 168 -17.40 12.65 5.98
N THR A 169 -18.00 13.84 5.98
CA THR A 169 -18.72 14.38 4.82
C THR A 169 -17.77 14.64 3.65
N LEU A 170 -16.59 15.22 3.92
CA LEU A 170 -15.60 15.53 2.90
C LEU A 170 -14.92 14.26 2.38
N SER A 171 -14.51 13.33 3.25
CA SER A 171 -13.85 12.08 2.85
C SER A 171 -14.74 11.22 1.95
N ARG A 172 -16.04 11.10 2.26
CA ARG A 172 -17.03 10.43 1.40
C ARG A 172 -17.21 11.15 0.06
N ALA A 173 -17.36 12.48 0.08
CA ALA A 173 -17.56 13.27 -1.12
C ALA A 173 -16.37 13.17 -2.09
N LEU A 174 -15.14 13.07 -1.56
CA LEU A 174 -13.94 12.80 -2.33
C LEU A 174 -13.99 11.41 -2.98
N ALA A 175 -14.25 10.35 -2.21
CA ALA A 175 -14.36 9.01 -2.76
C ALA A 175 -15.40 8.94 -3.89
N ASP A 176 -16.57 9.57 -3.71
CA ASP A 176 -17.61 9.62 -4.73
C ASP A 176 -17.19 10.45 -5.95
N HIS A 177 -16.46 11.56 -5.77
CA HIS A 177 -15.90 12.34 -6.88
C HIS A 177 -14.99 11.48 -7.76
N TYR A 178 -14.06 10.74 -7.16
CA TYR A 178 -13.11 9.91 -7.90
C TYR A 178 -13.77 8.69 -8.53
N ARG A 179 -14.73 8.04 -7.86
CA ARG A 179 -15.54 6.96 -8.45
C ARG A 179 -16.21 7.36 -9.75
N ARG A 180 -16.74 8.60 -9.82
CA ARG A 180 -17.39 9.13 -11.03
C ARG A 180 -16.45 9.29 -12.23
N ARG A 181 -15.12 9.28 -12.04
CA ARG A 181 -14.16 9.27 -13.16
C ARG A 181 -14.18 7.96 -13.94
N GLY A 182 -14.73 6.89 -13.37
CA GLY A 182 -14.84 5.58 -14.03
C GLY A 182 -13.48 4.88 -14.19
N GLY A 183 -13.47 3.81 -14.99
CA GLY A 183 -12.27 3.00 -15.21
C GLY A 183 -11.68 2.47 -13.90
N VAL A 184 -10.37 2.63 -13.73
CA VAL A 184 -9.66 2.23 -12.50
C VAL A 184 -10.18 2.94 -11.24
N TRP A 185 -10.67 4.17 -11.37
CA TRP A 185 -11.15 5.00 -10.27
C TRP A 185 -12.53 4.57 -9.76
N ALA A 186 -13.29 3.77 -10.52
CA ALA A 186 -14.58 3.26 -10.08
C ALA A 186 -14.50 2.46 -8.76
N LYS A 187 -13.30 1.94 -8.43
CA LYS A 187 -13.01 1.21 -7.20
C LYS A 187 -12.39 2.08 -6.09
N THR A 188 -12.42 3.41 -6.20
CA THR A 188 -11.89 4.28 -5.15
C THR A 188 -12.58 4.00 -3.82
N GLY A 189 -11.79 3.65 -2.81
CA GLY A 189 -12.27 3.28 -1.48
C GLY A 189 -12.51 4.48 -0.58
N TRP A 190 -13.34 4.26 0.44
CA TRP A 190 -13.45 5.14 1.60
C TRP A 190 -13.39 4.28 2.86
N VAL A 191 -12.52 4.64 3.79
CA VAL A 191 -12.37 3.97 5.09
C VAL A 191 -12.96 4.88 6.16
N ALA A 192 -13.89 4.33 6.95
CA ALA A 192 -14.53 5.05 8.04
C ALA A 192 -13.58 5.20 9.24
N GLU A 193 -13.87 6.16 10.12
CA GLU A 193 -13.17 6.32 11.39
C GLU A 193 -13.47 5.13 12.31
N TYR A 194 -12.48 4.27 12.56
CA TYR A 194 -12.62 3.15 13.48
C TYR A 194 -12.83 3.62 14.93
N GLY A 195 -12.20 4.75 15.31
CA GLY A 195 -12.39 5.35 16.63
C GLY A 195 -13.86 5.69 16.94
N ARG A 196 -14.64 6.10 15.93
CA ARG A 196 -16.08 6.33 16.02
C ARG A 196 -16.85 5.04 16.25
N ARG A 197 -16.59 4.02 15.43
CA ARG A 197 -17.21 2.70 15.60
C ARG A 197 -16.93 2.15 17.01
N TYR A 198 -15.68 2.25 17.46
CA TYR A 198 -15.29 1.78 18.79
C TYR A 198 -16.00 2.56 19.91
N SER A 199 -16.16 3.87 19.74
CA SER A 199 -16.91 4.72 20.67
C SER A 199 -18.40 4.35 20.74
N GLU A 200 -19.03 4.07 19.60
CA GLU A 200 -20.41 3.59 19.49
C GLU A 200 -20.59 2.24 20.20
N GLU A 201 -19.67 1.30 19.97
CA GLU A 201 -19.66 -0.02 20.62
C GLU A 201 -19.53 0.11 22.15
N LYS A 202 -18.69 1.02 22.65
CA LYS A 202 -18.56 1.28 24.09
C LYS A 202 -19.81 1.91 24.71
N LEU A 203 -20.42 2.88 24.03
CA LEU A 203 -21.68 3.47 24.51
C LEU A 203 -22.80 2.44 24.51
N ALA A 204 -22.87 1.57 23.50
CA ALA A 204 -23.84 0.47 23.46
C ALA A 204 -23.63 -0.51 24.63
N ALA A 205 -22.38 -0.84 24.96
CA ALA A 205 -22.06 -1.67 26.11
C ALA A 205 -22.44 -1.02 27.44
N ALA A 206 -22.20 0.30 27.61
CA ALA A 206 -22.64 1.05 28.78
C ALA A 206 -24.17 1.04 28.91
N ARG A 207 -24.89 1.26 27.79
CA ARG A 207 -26.36 1.23 27.74
C ARG A 207 -26.98 -0.14 28.00
N ALA A 208 -26.26 -1.20 27.69
CA ALA A 208 -26.68 -2.56 28.03
C ALA A 208 -26.63 -2.82 29.55
N ALA A 209 -25.70 -2.15 30.26
CA ALA A 209 -25.61 -2.21 31.73
C ALA A 209 -26.56 -1.23 32.41
N ASP A 210 -26.70 -0.02 31.88
CA ASP A 210 -27.62 1.01 32.34
C ASP A 210 -28.27 1.73 31.14
N PRO A 211 -29.56 1.52 30.85
CA PRO A 211 -30.25 2.18 29.73
C PRO A 211 -30.23 3.70 29.75
N ALA A 212 -29.96 4.33 30.90
CA ALA A 212 -29.81 5.79 31.02
C ALA A 212 -28.40 6.29 30.68
N ALA A 213 -27.44 5.39 30.45
CA ALA A 213 -26.06 5.75 30.15
C ALA A 213 -25.94 6.63 28.90
N SER A 214 -25.07 7.62 29.02
CA SER A 214 -24.76 8.66 28.05
C SER A 214 -23.27 8.61 27.68
N TRP A 215 -22.86 9.47 26.74
CA TRP A 215 -21.44 9.57 26.38
C TRP A 215 -20.55 9.95 27.58
N ALA A 216 -21.07 10.72 28.53
CA ALA A 216 -20.35 11.10 29.74
C ALA A 216 -19.98 9.90 30.64
N ASP A 217 -20.67 8.76 30.49
CA ASP A 217 -20.42 7.54 31.25
C ASP A 217 -19.38 6.62 30.58
N VAL A 218 -18.96 6.94 29.35
CA VAL A 218 -17.94 6.20 28.62
C VAL A 218 -16.56 6.70 29.02
N SER A 219 -15.70 5.80 29.49
CA SER A 219 -14.30 6.07 29.81
C SER A 219 -13.37 5.26 28.92
N PHE A 220 -12.23 5.83 28.55
CA PHE A 220 -11.18 5.15 27.81
C PHE A 220 -9.99 4.80 28.70
N THR A 221 -9.20 3.82 28.27
CA THR A 221 -7.88 3.51 28.84
C THR A 221 -6.81 3.57 27.75
N SER A 222 -5.57 3.88 28.13
CA SER A 222 -4.45 3.98 27.18
C SER A 222 -4.21 2.71 26.34
N GLN A 223 -4.60 1.52 26.82
CA GLN A 223 -4.39 0.25 26.11
C GLN A 223 -5.35 0.06 24.92
N GLU A 224 -6.45 0.82 24.87
CA GLU A 224 -7.44 0.73 23.79
C GLU A 224 -6.98 1.45 22.52
N PHE A 225 -6.20 2.52 22.65
CA PHE A 225 -5.78 3.33 21.50
C PHE A 225 -4.84 2.59 20.53
N PRO A 226 -3.87 1.77 20.97
CA PRO A 226 -3.15 0.88 20.08
C PRO A 226 -4.04 -0.11 19.33
N VAL A 227 -5.15 -0.55 19.93
CA VAL A 227 -6.14 -1.43 19.26
C VAL A 227 -6.87 -0.65 18.18
N ILE A 228 -7.38 0.54 18.51
CA ILE A 228 -8.05 1.44 17.56
C ILE A 228 -7.13 1.75 16.36
N ALA A 229 -5.87 2.12 16.63
CA ALA A 229 -4.89 2.44 15.61
C ALA A 229 -4.60 1.24 14.69
N ARG A 230 -4.41 0.03 15.23
CA ARG A 230 -4.17 -1.18 14.43
C ARG A 230 -5.36 -1.55 13.54
N HIS A 231 -6.58 -1.39 14.05
CA HIS A 231 -7.77 -1.66 13.26
C HIS A 231 -7.95 -0.64 12.13
N GLN A 232 -7.72 0.64 12.41
CA GLN A 232 -7.72 1.68 11.38
C GLN A 232 -6.73 1.36 10.26
N ASP A 233 -5.47 1.06 10.60
CA ASP A 233 -4.43 0.71 9.62
C ASP A 233 -4.76 -0.57 8.85
N ALA A 234 -5.38 -1.56 9.49
CA ALA A 234 -5.82 -2.79 8.84
C ALA A 234 -6.95 -2.54 7.83
N ASP A 235 -7.91 -1.68 8.17
CA ASP A 235 -9.00 -1.29 7.27
C ASP A 235 -8.46 -0.46 6.09
N GLU A 236 -7.51 0.44 6.34
CA GLU A 236 -6.77 1.18 5.30
C GLU A 236 -6.04 0.24 4.34
N GLU A 237 -5.28 -0.71 4.88
CA GLU A 237 -4.52 -1.68 4.10
C GLU A 237 -5.44 -2.59 3.28
N HIS A 238 -6.54 -3.08 3.86
CA HIS A 238 -7.53 -3.88 3.17
C HIS A 238 -8.15 -3.12 1.98
N ALA A 239 -8.55 -1.87 2.21
CA ALA A 239 -9.12 -1.03 1.16
C ALA A 239 -8.11 -0.74 0.04
N ALA A 240 -6.84 -0.50 0.38
CA ALA A 240 -5.77 -0.25 -0.59
C ALA A 240 -5.45 -1.48 -1.47
N ARG A 241 -5.56 -2.70 -0.92
CA ARG A 241 -5.38 -3.97 -1.65
C ARG A 241 -6.41 -4.19 -2.75
N LEU A 242 -7.65 -3.74 -2.51
CA LEU A 242 -8.80 -4.01 -3.37
C LEU A 242 -9.18 -2.83 -4.27
N GLY A 243 -8.78 -1.62 -3.88
CA GLY A 243 -9.27 -0.38 -4.44
C GLY A 243 -8.52 0.13 -5.66
N SER A 244 -8.58 1.45 -5.81
CA SER A 244 -7.98 2.21 -6.90
C SER A 244 -6.62 2.82 -6.50
N PRO A 245 -5.92 3.53 -7.41
CA PRO A 245 -4.68 4.24 -7.10
C PRO A 245 -4.76 5.28 -5.98
N VAL A 246 -5.97 5.71 -5.61
CA VAL A 246 -6.21 6.60 -4.46
C VAL A 246 -7.20 5.96 -3.47
N LEU A 247 -6.97 6.22 -2.18
CA LEU A 247 -7.82 5.84 -1.06
C LEU A 247 -8.08 7.05 -0.15
N PHE A 248 -9.32 7.22 0.28
CA PHE A 248 -9.70 8.27 1.24
C PHE A 248 -10.02 7.68 2.61
N CYS A 249 -9.35 8.19 3.63
CA CYS A 249 -9.51 7.72 5.01
C CYS A 249 -10.15 8.83 5.86
N ASP A 250 -11.24 8.51 6.54
CA ASP A 250 -11.82 9.35 7.59
C ASP A 250 -11.01 9.13 8.86
N THR A 251 -10.05 10.02 9.10
CA THR A 251 -8.98 9.88 10.10
C THR A 251 -8.04 8.69 9.86
N ASP A 252 -7.05 8.56 10.74
CA ASP A 252 -6.03 7.51 10.71
C ASP A 252 -5.45 7.26 12.13
N SER A 253 -4.45 6.39 12.24
CA SER A 253 -3.75 6.13 13.51
C SER A 253 -3.00 7.36 14.05
N PHE A 254 -2.58 8.30 13.20
CA PHE A 254 -1.99 9.57 13.66
C PHE A 254 -3.02 10.41 14.43
N ALA A 255 -4.25 10.48 13.92
CA ALA A 255 -5.36 11.11 14.63
C ALA A 255 -5.67 10.44 15.97
N THR A 256 -5.59 9.10 16.00
CA THR A 256 -5.77 8.31 17.22
C THR A 256 -4.78 8.74 18.32
N GLY A 257 -3.54 9.09 17.97
CA GLY A 257 -2.56 9.62 18.91
C GLY A 257 -2.97 10.97 19.51
N ILE A 258 -3.62 11.85 18.73
CA ILE A 258 -4.10 13.17 19.20
C ILE A 258 -5.32 12.98 20.11
N TRP A 259 -6.21 12.06 19.76
CA TRP A 259 -7.30 11.67 20.66
C TRP A 259 -6.79 11.06 21.96
N HIS A 260 -5.75 10.21 21.93
CA HIS A 260 -5.13 9.70 23.15
C HIS A 260 -4.59 10.85 24.02
N GLU A 261 -3.93 11.85 23.41
CA GLU A 261 -3.46 13.04 24.13
C GLU A 261 -4.61 13.77 24.82
N ARG A 262 -5.73 13.97 24.12
CA ARG A 262 -6.92 14.60 24.68
C ARG A 262 -7.49 13.81 25.86
N TYR A 263 -7.73 12.52 25.69
CA TYR A 263 -8.42 11.72 26.71
C TYR A 263 -7.51 11.39 27.89
N MET A 264 -6.25 11.05 27.64
CA MET A 264 -5.32 10.49 28.64
C MET A 264 -4.25 11.50 29.12
N GLY A 265 -4.23 12.72 28.56
CA GLY A 265 -3.30 13.78 28.95
C GLY A 265 -1.87 13.64 28.42
N GLY A 266 -1.61 12.74 27.46
CA GLY A 266 -0.28 12.58 26.87
C GLY A 266 -0.28 11.67 25.64
N ARG A 267 0.83 11.60 24.90
CA ARG A 267 0.98 10.72 23.72
C ARG A 267 1.28 9.28 24.10
N ASN A 268 0.98 8.33 23.22
CA ASN A 268 1.26 6.91 23.41
C ASN A 268 2.28 6.42 22.39
N ALA A 269 3.46 5.98 22.84
CA ALA A 269 4.56 5.57 21.97
C ALA A 269 4.21 4.43 21.01
N GLU A 270 3.34 3.50 21.41
CA GLU A 270 2.90 2.41 20.54
C GLU A 270 1.96 2.91 19.44
N VAL A 271 1.08 3.87 19.74
CA VAL A 271 0.22 4.52 18.73
C VAL A 271 1.06 5.29 17.71
N GLU A 272 2.10 6.02 18.17
CA GLU A 272 3.03 6.69 17.25
C GLU A 272 3.74 5.69 16.34
N ARG A 273 4.25 4.60 16.93
CA ARG A 273 4.93 3.55 16.18
C ARG A 273 4.02 2.94 15.11
N ILE A 274 2.76 2.67 15.44
CA ILE A 274 1.76 2.19 14.46
C ILE A 274 1.56 3.23 13.36
N ALA A 275 1.41 4.51 13.71
CA ALA A 275 1.19 5.58 12.74
C ALA A 275 2.36 5.81 11.78
N ASP A 276 3.58 5.45 12.17
CA ASP A 276 4.76 5.57 11.31
C ASP A 276 4.98 4.34 10.40
N LEU A 277 4.27 3.23 10.62
CA LEU A 277 4.37 2.04 9.74
C LEU A 277 3.69 2.24 8.39
N THR A 278 2.60 3.02 8.37
CA THR A 278 1.79 3.23 7.17
C THR A 278 2.04 4.61 6.61
N ARG A 279 2.49 4.67 5.36
CA ARG A 279 2.70 5.93 4.64
C ARG A 279 1.35 6.53 4.22
N ARG A 280 1.11 7.79 4.63
CA ARG A 280 0.00 8.62 4.14
C ARG A 280 0.55 9.81 3.37
N ASP A 281 -0.01 10.05 2.20
CA ASP A 281 0.57 10.96 1.21
C ASP A 281 0.12 12.41 1.38
N LEU A 282 -1.10 12.61 1.88
CA LEU A 282 -1.70 13.94 2.04
C LEU A 282 -2.72 13.92 3.16
N TYR A 283 -2.66 14.95 4.02
CA TYR A 283 -3.66 15.22 5.03
C TYR A 283 -4.51 16.43 4.64
N LEU A 284 -5.83 16.31 4.77
CA LEU A 284 -6.80 17.38 4.56
C LEU A 284 -7.37 17.76 5.92
N LEU A 285 -6.87 18.84 6.53
CA LEU A 285 -7.31 19.31 7.84
C LEU A 285 -8.53 20.21 7.69
N THR A 286 -9.68 19.74 8.14
CA THR A 286 -10.93 20.52 8.14
C THR A 286 -10.93 21.57 9.25
N ASP A 287 -11.25 22.81 8.89
CA ASP A 287 -11.39 23.91 9.84
C ASP A 287 -12.79 23.90 10.48
N HIS A 288 -12.87 24.29 11.75
CA HIS A 288 -14.10 24.33 12.53
C HIS A 288 -14.90 25.63 12.34
N ALA A 289 -14.25 26.74 11.96
CA ALA A 289 -14.85 28.08 11.99
C ALA A 289 -16.09 28.24 11.08
N ASP A 290 -16.12 27.54 9.95
CA ASP A 290 -17.17 27.68 8.93
C ASP A 290 -18.25 26.59 9.00
N VAL A 291 -18.27 25.78 10.06
CA VAL A 291 -19.20 24.63 10.20
C VAL A 291 -19.92 24.71 11.55
N PRO A 292 -21.27 24.67 11.56
CA PRO A 292 -22.00 24.60 12.82
C PRO A 292 -21.69 23.31 13.55
N PHE A 293 -21.63 23.38 14.88
CA PHE A 293 -21.48 22.19 15.71
C PHE A 293 -22.80 21.40 15.73
N GLU A 294 -22.70 20.13 15.37
CA GLU A 294 -23.78 19.15 15.47
C GLU A 294 -23.37 18.05 16.46
N ASP A 295 -24.18 17.86 17.49
CA ASP A 295 -24.03 16.80 18.48
C ASP A 295 -24.90 15.59 18.09
N ASP A 296 -24.25 14.47 17.82
CA ASP A 296 -24.85 13.19 17.48
C ASP A 296 -24.97 12.25 18.70
N GLY A 297 -24.69 12.76 19.90
CA GLY A 297 -24.73 12.01 21.16
C GLY A 297 -23.42 11.33 21.52
N LEU A 298 -22.33 11.60 20.78
CA LEU A 298 -20.97 11.10 21.03
C LEU A 298 -19.94 12.22 21.10
N ARG A 299 -20.38 13.48 21.26
CA ARG A 299 -19.51 14.64 21.24
C ARG A 299 -19.11 15.06 22.64
N ASP A 300 -17.89 15.58 22.73
CA ASP A 300 -17.34 16.09 23.97
C ASP A 300 -17.67 17.58 24.18
N GLY A 301 -17.79 18.34 23.09
CA GLY A 301 -18.37 19.67 23.08
C GLY A 301 -17.66 20.66 22.16
N GLU A 302 -18.44 21.58 21.61
CA GLU A 302 -18.01 22.59 20.64
C GLU A 302 -16.73 23.36 21.04
N HIS A 303 -16.58 23.66 22.33
CA HIS A 303 -15.45 24.40 22.90
C HIS A 303 -14.07 23.74 22.64
N LEU A 304 -14.03 22.45 22.33
CA LEU A 304 -12.79 21.70 22.05
C LEU A 304 -12.31 21.87 20.61
N ARG A 305 -13.19 22.24 19.68
CA ARG A 305 -12.86 22.29 18.25
C ARG A 305 -11.67 23.20 17.92
N PRO A 306 -11.56 24.42 18.51
CA PRO A 306 -10.39 25.27 18.27
C PRO A 306 -9.08 24.64 18.73
N TRP A 307 -9.05 24.08 19.93
CA TRP A 307 -7.84 23.44 20.48
C TRP A 307 -7.44 22.22 19.66
N MET A 308 -8.38 21.31 19.35
CA MET A 308 -8.11 20.12 18.54
C MET A 308 -7.61 20.48 17.14
N THR A 309 -8.23 21.48 16.48
CA THR A 309 -7.81 21.93 15.14
C THR A 309 -6.36 22.42 15.16
N GLU A 310 -6.02 23.27 16.13
CA GLU A 310 -4.65 23.78 16.25
C GLU A 310 -3.67 22.67 16.65
N ARG A 311 -4.09 21.73 17.50
CA ARG A 311 -3.24 20.61 17.89
C ARG A 311 -2.90 19.70 16.70
N PHE A 312 -3.88 19.39 15.84
CA PHE A 312 -3.66 18.70 14.57
C PHE A 312 -2.68 19.47 13.67
N ARG A 313 -2.90 20.78 13.51
CA ARG A 313 -2.07 21.65 12.67
C ARG A 313 -0.61 21.65 13.16
N ALA A 314 -0.39 21.93 14.44
CA ALA A 314 0.93 21.94 15.05
C ALA A 314 1.64 20.58 14.90
N GLU A 315 0.92 19.46 15.03
CA GLU A 315 1.52 18.14 14.90
C GLU A 315 1.87 17.77 13.46
N LEU A 316 1.02 18.15 12.49
CA LEU A 316 1.30 17.99 11.07
C LEU A 316 2.55 18.81 10.67
N GLU A 317 2.66 20.06 11.14
CA GLU A 317 3.82 20.92 10.94
C GLU A 317 5.09 20.33 11.60
N ARG A 318 5.00 19.92 12.87
CA ARG A 318 6.12 19.34 13.63
C ARG A 318 6.69 18.09 12.96
N THR A 319 5.83 17.27 12.36
CA THR A 319 6.23 16.01 11.74
C THR A 319 6.51 16.12 10.24
N GLY A 320 6.37 17.31 9.66
CA GLY A 320 6.60 17.55 8.23
C GLY A 320 5.62 16.79 7.32
N ARG A 321 4.48 16.33 7.85
CA ARG A 321 3.45 15.64 7.07
C ARG A 321 2.82 16.62 6.10
N ARG A 322 2.77 16.28 4.81
CA ARG A 322 2.14 17.13 3.78
C ARG A 322 0.66 17.31 4.09
N PHE A 323 0.21 18.54 4.23
CA PHE A 323 -1.19 18.83 4.51
C PHE A 323 -1.73 20.08 3.82
N LEU A 324 -3.06 20.14 3.72
CA LEU A 324 -3.83 21.32 3.31
C LEU A 324 -4.93 21.57 4.35
N VAL A 325 -5.04 22.82 4.82
CA VAL A 325 -6.19 23.25 5.62
C VAL A 325 -7.34 23.61 4.68
N VAL A 326 -8.51 23.00 4.88
CA VAL A 326 -9.71 23.26 4.07
C VAL A 326 -10.75 24.06 4.85
N ARG A 327 -11.21 25.16 4.24
CA ARG A 327 -12.10 26.18 4.81
C ARG A 327 -13.26 26.49 3.87
N GLY A 328 -14.24 27.23 4.36
CA GLY A 328 -15.45 27.60 3.64
C GLY A 328 -16.51 26.51 3.68
N ASP A 329 -17.50 26.63 2.79
CA ASP A 329 -18.59 25.67 2.69
C ASP A 329 -18.17 24.31 2.09
N ARG A 330 -19.12 23.37 2.04
CA ARG A 330 -18.89 22.02 1.51
C ARG A 330 -18.36 21.99 0.09
N ALA A 331 -18.85 22.87 -0.79
CA ALA A 331 -18.45 22.88 -2.20
C ALA A 331 -17.01 23.40 -2.34
N VAL A 332 -16.70 24.51 -1.65
CA VAL A 332 -15.35 25.12 -1.64
C VAL A 332 -14.32 24.14 -1.07
N ARG A 333 -14.64 23.46 0.04
CA ARG A 333 -13.75 22.45 0.65
C ARG A 333 -13.49 21.29 -0.30
N LEU A 334 -14.53 20.77 -0.95
CA LEU A 334 -14.38 19.66 -1.89
C LEU A 334 -13.53 20.07 -3.09
N GLU A 335 -13.73 21.26 -3.65
CA GLU A 335 -12.97 21.76 -4.79
C GLU A 335 -11.47 21.91 -4.43
N ALA A 336 -11.17 22.51 -3.27
CA ALA A 336 -9.79 22.65 -2.79
C ALA A 336 -9.12 21.29 -2.55
N ALA A 337 -9.84 20.35 -1.94
CA ALA A 337 -9.37 18.99 -1.69
C ALA A 337 -9.11 18.24 -3.00
N VAL A 338 -10.03 18.31 -3.97
CA VAL A 338 -9.86 17.66 -5.28
C VAL A 338 -8.60 18.18 -5.98
N ARG A 339 -8.38 19.50 -6.01
CA ARG A 339 -7.16 20.09 -6.60
C ARG A 339 -5.88 19.58 -5.94
N ALA A 340 -5.87 19.47 -4.61
CA ALA A 340 -4.69 18.98 -3.88
C ALA A 340 -4.41 17.50 -4.16
N VAL A 341 -5.46 16.68 -4.26
CA VAL A 341 -5.34 15.25 -4.58
C VAL A 341 -4.95 15.04 -6.05
N ASP A 342 -5.49 15.84 -6.97
CA ASP A 342 -5.08 15.79 -8.39
C ASP A 342 -3.61 16.18 -8.55
N ALA A 343 -3.13 17.19 -7.82
CA ALA A 343 -1.71 17.54 -7.79
C ALA A 343 -0.84 16.38 -7.27
N LEU A 344 -1.26 15.72 -6.17
CA LEU A 344 -0.59 14.53 -5.65
C LEU A 344 -0.53 13.38 -6.67
N LEU A 345 -1.62 13.14 -7.40
CA LEU A 345 -1.66 12.08 -8.42
C LEU A 345 -0.81 12.44 -9.65
N ALA A 346 -0.75 13.73 -10.00
CA ALA A 346 0.07 14.24 -11.12
C ALA A 346 1.58 14.17 -10.86
N GLU A 347 2.01 14.15 -9.59
CA GLU A 347 3.42 13.85 -9.23
C GLU A 347 3.83 12.43 -9.67
N GLY A 348 2.86 11.54 -9.92
CA GLY A 348 3.09 10.18 -10.38
C GLY A 348 3.69 9.29 -9.31
N TRP A 349 4.29 8.17 -9.70
CA TRP A 349 5.03 7.28 -8.81
C TRP A 349 6.48 7.25 -9.25
N HIS A 350 7.39 7.49 -8.30
CA HIS A 350 8.81 7.54 -8.60
C HIS A 350 9.43 6.15 -8.49
N PHE A 351 9.86 5.63 -9.63
CA PHE A 351 10.69 4.44 -9.71
C PHE A 351 12.07 4.84 -10.22
N THR A 352 13.13 4.47 -9.51
CA THR A 352 14.48 4.57 -10.08
C THR A 352 14.59 3.54 -11.20
N ASP A 353 15.18 3.92 -12.34
CA ASP A 353 15.41 2.98 -13.43
C ASP A 353 16.32 1.82 -12.97
N PRO A 354 16.05 0.58 -13.44
CA PRO A 354 16.95 -0.54 -13.17
C PRO A 354 18.31 -0.32 -13.84
N LEU A 355 19.31 -1.14 -13.48
CA LEU A 355 20.60 -1.12 -14.17
C LEU A 355 20.40 -1.23 -15.70
N PRO A 356 21.09 -0.39 -16.49
CA PRO A 356 20.98 -0.41 -17.94
C PRO A 356 21.37 -1.78 -18.47
N GLU A 357 20.60 -2.28 -19.44
CA GLU A 357 20.85 -3.54 -20.13
C GLU A 357 21.50 -3.22 -21.47
N ASN A 358 22.77 -3.59 -21.61
CA ASN A 358 23.42 -3.67 -22.92
C ASN A 358 22.94 -4.97 -23.57
N ARG A 359 22.04 -4.82 -24.54
CA ARG A 359 21.39 -5.91 -25.25
C ARG A 359 21.96 -6.14 -26.63
#